data_AF-A0A7X8G7H8-F1
#
_entry.id   AF-A0A7X8G7H8-F1
#
_cell.length_a   1.000
_cell.length_b   1.000
_cell.length_c   1.000
_cell.angle_alpha   90.00
_cell.angle_beta   90.00
_cell.angle_gamma   90.00
#
_symmetry.space_group_name_H-M   'P 1'
#
loop_
_entity.id
_entity.type
_entity.pdbx_description
1 polymer ?
#
loop_
_entity_poly.entity_id
_entity_poly.type
_entity_poly.pdbx_seq_one_letter_code
_entity_poly.pdbx_strand_id
1 'polypeptide(L)'
;MPKISKVRITGVKYDNFRKGYEDTILDFTRNDEPDHTLMTLVNQGGKGVLMQLLSQITMPDTRWGKESGNRIISMFYDRYRNFVPYTFHVLIEWKLDSSPEKWLITGICVTAVKRNTTDELEENTGLNYFHYTIEHDNSGY
;
A
#
# COMPACT_ATOMS: atom_id res chain seq x y z
N MET A 1 -5.96 -15.99 -16.73
CA MET A 1 -5.94 -15.54 -15.32
C MET A 1 -5.61 -14.06 -15.28
N PRO A 2 -6.17 -13.27 -14.36
CA PRO A 2 -5.80 -11.87 -14.18
C PRO A 2 -4.31 -11.71 -13.84
N LYS A 3 -3.67 -10.66 -14.34
CA LYS A 3 -2.24 -10.38 -14.15
C LYS A 3 -2.05 -8.97 -13.63
N ILE A 4 -1.08 -8.76 -12.74
CA ILE A 4 -0.74 -7.42 -12.25
C ILE A 4 0.02 -6.66 -13.34
N SER A 5 -0.49 -5.52 -13.78
CA SER A 5 0.18 -4.65 -14.75
C SER A 5 1.00 -3.56 -14.07
N LYS A 6 0.42 -2.87 -13.08
CA LYS A 6 1.05 -1.72 -12.43
C LYS A 6 0.71 -1.67 -10.94
N VAL A 7 1.58 -1.01 -10.18
CA VAL A 7 1.33 -0.61 -8.79
C VAL A 7 1.54 0.88 -8.68
N ARG A 8 0.66 1.59 -7.96
CA ARG A 8 0.87 3.00 -7.61
C ARG A 8 0.83 3.18 -6.10
N ILE A 9 1.80 3.91 -5.56
CA ILE A 9 1.92 4.20 -4.13
C ILE A 9 2.11 5.70 -3.97
N THR A 10 1.24 6.33 -3.18
CA THR A 10 1.25 7.79 -3.01
C THR A 10 1.20 8.17 -1.53
N GLY A 11 1.96 9.20 -1.17
CA GLY A 11 1.96 9.80 0.16
C GLY A 11 2.56 8.95 1.29
N VAL A 12 3.03 7.73 1.03
CA VAL A 12 3.57 6.84 2.09
C VAL A 12 4.87 7.40 2.64
N LYS A 13 4.99 7.48 3.96
CA LYS A 13 6.21 7.80 4.70
C LYS A 13 6.56 6.63 5.60
N TYR A 14 7.84 6.30 5.70
CA TYR A 14 8.34 5.24 6.57
C TYR A 14 9.75 5.57 7.07
N ASP A 15 10.29 4.72 7.95
CA ASP A 15 11.60 4.96 8.56
C ASP A 15 11.68 6.34 9.24
N ASN A 16 10.70 6.61 10.12
CA ASN A 16 10.54 7.89 10.82
C ASN A 16 10.46 9.11 9.88
N PHE A 17 9.73 8.96 8.77
CA PHE A 17 9.53 9.97 7.72
C PHE A 17 10.78 10.36 6.94
N ARG A 18 11.86 9.58 7.02
CA ARG A 18 13.08 9.80 6.23
C ARG A 18 12.96 9.28 4.81
N LYS A 19 12.09 8.30 4.60
CA LYS A 19 11.86 7.65 3.31
C LYS A 19 10.37 7.69 2.99
N GLY A 20 10.04 7.60 1.71
CA GLY A 20 8.66 7.57 1.29
C GLY A 20 8.48 7.27 -0.19
N TYR A 21 7.22 7.07 -0.55
CA TYR A 21 6.72 7.05 -1.92
C TYR A 21 5.82 8.27 -2.06
N GLU A 22 6.31 9.35 -2.68
CA GLU A 22 5.51 10.57 -2.89
C GLU A 22 4.38 10.29 -3.89
N ASP A 23 4.76 9.87 -5.09
CA ASP A 23 3.87 9.37 -6.13
C ASP A 23 4.69 8.45 -7.04
N THR A 24 4.66 7.15 -6.76
CA THR A 24 5.49 6.16 -7.46
C THR A 24 4.63 5.16 -8.19
N ILE A 25 4.87 5.02 -9.49
CA ILE A 25 4.30 3.97 -10.33
C ILE A 25 5.39 2.93 -10.58
N LEU A 26 5.07 1.67 -10.28
CA LEU A 26 5.88 0.51 -10.60
C LEU A 26 5.20 -0.21 -11.77
N ASP A 27 5.84 -0.17 -12.93
CA ASP A 27 5.34 -0.80 -14.15
C ASP A 27 5.91 -2.22 -14.30
N PHE A 28 5.02 -3.21 -14.43
CA PHE A 28 5.36 -4.63 -14.57
C PHE A 28 5.06 -5.16 -15.97
N THR A 29 4.91 -4.26 -16.94
CA THR A 29 4.66 -4.63 -18.33
C THR A 29 5.96 -4.70 -19.14
N ARG A 30 5.95 -5.56 -20.15
CA ARG A 30 6.95 -5.61 -21.21
C ARG A 30 6.20 -5.65 -22.54
N ASN A 31 6.42 -4.65 -23.40
CA ASN A 31 5.63 -4.45 -24.62
C ASN A 31 4.13 -4.36 -24.33
N ASP A 32 3.75 -3.55 -23.32
CA ASP A 32 2.38 -3.31 -22.87
C ASP A 32 1.63 -4.54 -22.32
N GLU A 33 2.32 -5.68 -22.16
CA GLU A 33 1.77 -6.89 -21.56
C GLU A 33 2.38 -7.17 -20.18
N PRO A 34 1.56 -7.52 -19.16
CA PRO A 34 2.07 -7.92 -17.85
C PRO A 34 3.03 -9.11 -17.93
N ASP A 35 4.20 -8.96 -17.31
CA ASP A 35 5.28 -9.94 -17.37
C ASP A 35 5.99 -10.12 -16.00
N HIS A 36 6.86 -11.12 -15.92
CA HIS A 36 7.67 -11.41 -14.76
C HIS A 36 8.59 -10.23 -14.43
N THR A 37 8.43 -9.67 -13.23
CA THR A 37 9.22 -8.53 -12.76
C THR A 37 10.11 -8.93 -11.58
N LEU A 38 11.39 -8.54 -11.65
CA LEU A 38 12.32 -8.60 -10.53
C LEU A 38 12.54 -7.21 -9.93
N MET A 39 12.21 -7.05 -8.65
CA MET A 39 12.48 -5.81 -7.92
C MET A 39 13.75 -5.93 -7.09
N THR A 40 14.80 -5.24 -7.50
CA THR A 40 16.06 -5.17 -6.75
C THR A 40 16.17 -3.83 -6.03
N LEU A 41 16.23 -3.89 -4.70
CA LEU A 41 16.47 -2.74 -3.83
C LEU A 41 17.64 -3.05 -2.90
N VAL A 42 18.40 -2.03 -2.53
CA VAL A 42 19.45 -2.13 -1.50
C VAL A 42 18.88 -2.64 -0.18
N ASN A 43 19.73 -3.20 0.68
CA ASN A 43 19.30 -3.60 2.02
C ASN A 43 18.72 -2.39 2.76
N GLN A 44 17.60 -2.59 3.47
CA GLN A 44 16.84 -1.51 4.12
C GLN A 44 16.29 -0.43 3.16
N GLY A 45 16.31 -0.69 1.85
CA GLY A 45 15.74 0.16 0.81
C GLY A 45 14.22 0.01 0.63
N GLY A 46 13.53 -0.67 1.56
CA GLY A 46 12.06 -0.72 1.57
C GLY A 46 11.41 -1.95 0.93
N LYS A 47 12.13 -3.03 0.58
CA LYS A 47 11.52 -4.27 0.02
C LYS A 47 10.37 -4.81 0.86
N GLY A 48 10.62 -4.96 2.17
CA GLY A 48 9.59 -5.44 3.10
C GLY A 48 8.45 -4.44 3.28
N VAL A 49 8.74 -3.14 3.21
CA VAL A 49 7.72 -2.07 3.27
C VAL A 49 6.81 -2.12 2.05
N LEU A 50 7.38 -2.27 0.85
CA LEU A 50 6.61 -2.43 -0.38
C LEU A 50 5.67 -3.62 -0.29
N MET A 51 6.19 -4.78 0.10
CA MET A 51 5.35 -5.98 0.23
C MET A 51 4.29 -5.84 1.32
N GLN A 52 4.62 -5.19 2.45
CA GLN A 52 3.65 -4.86 3.50
C GLN A 52 2.54 -3.95 2.99
N LEU A 53 2.86 -2.92 2.20
CA LEU A 53 1.87 -1.99 1.64
C LEU A 53 0.92 -2.70 0.67
N LEU A 54 1.48 -3.52 -0.24
CA LEU A 54 0.68 -4.29 -1.20
C LEU A 54 -0.27 -5.26 -0.49
N SER A 55 0.16 -5.89 0.60
CA SER A 55 -0.70 -6.80 1.36
C SER A 55 -1.89 -6.10 2.01
N GLN A 56 -1.84 -4.78 2.26
CA GLN A 56 -2.94 -4.06 2.90
C GLN A 56 -4.18 -3.98 2.03
N ILE A 57 -4.04 -4.04 0.70
CA ILE A 57 -5.18 -4.02 -0.24
C ILE A 57 -6.10 -5.22 0.00
N THR A 58 -5.55 -6.37 0.40
CA THR A 58 -6.32 -7.59 0.67
C THR A 58 -6.51 -7.88 2.15
N MET A 59 -5.54 -7.49 2.97
CA MET A 59 -5.50 -7.76 4.41
C MET A 59 -5.09 -6.51 5.19
N PRO A 60 -6.00 -5.53 5.37
CA PRO A 60 -5.73 -4.31 6.12
C PRO A 60 -5.31 -4.60 7.56
N ASP A 61 -4.46 -3.74 8.10
CA ASP A 61 -3.93 -3.79 9.48
C ASP A 61 -3.16 -5.09 9.82
N THR A 62 -2.90 -5.93 8.81
CA THR A 62 -2.17 -7.17 9.02
C THR A 62 -0.70 -6.88 9.26
N ARG A 63 -0.14 -7.56 10.26
CA ARG A 63 1.28 -7.49 10.63
C ARG A 63 2.15 -8.07 9.53
N TRP A 64 3.28 -7.45 9.26
CA TRP A 64 4.28 -7.95 8.32
C TRP A 64 5.56 -8.38 9.03
N GLY A 65 5.94 -9.66 8.89
CA GLY A 65 7.16 -10.24 9.47
C GLY A 65 6.89 -11.35 10.49
N LYS A 66 7.93 -11.73 11.26
CA LYS A 66 7.86 -12.73 12.35
C LYS A 66 6.99 -12.22 13.51
N GLU A 67 6.77 -13.03 14.54
CA GLU A 67 6.00 -12.65 15.74
C GLU A 67 6.41 -11.26 16.25
N SER A 68 5.43 -10.36 16.46
CA SER A 68 5.56 -8.89 16.63
C SER A 68 5.88 -8.05 15.37
N GLY A 69 5.57 -8.58 14.17
CA GLY A 69 5.80 -7.91 12.90
C GLY A 69 5.22 -6.49 12.79
N ASN A 70 5.79 -5.70 11.88
CA ASN A 70 5.46 -4.30 11.71
C ASN A 70 3.99 -4.13 11.33
N ARG A 71 3.33 -3.12 11.91
CA ARG A 71 2.01 -2.65 11.50
C ARG A 71 2.13 -1.32 10.78
N ILE A 72 1.28 -1.10 9.80
CA ILE A 72 1.27 0.18 9.07
C ILE A 72 0.86 1.37 9.94
N ILE A 73 0.24 1.14 11.12
CA ILE A 73 -0.01 2.21 12.10
C ILE A 73 1.29 2.92 12.55
N SER A 74 2.42 2.20 12.57
CA SER A 74 3.74 2.77 12.88
C SER A 74 4.19 3.83 11.87
N MET A 75 3.65 3.83 10.65
CA MET A 75 3.96 4.82 9.62
C MET A 75 3.37 6.20 9.93
N PHE A 76 2.51 6.33 10.95
CA PHE A 76 1.93 7.61 11.39
C PHE A 76 2.65 8.21 12.61
N TYR A 77 3.81 7.65 12.98
CA TYR A 77 4.63 8.15 14.07
C TYR A 77 5.98 8.63 13.57
N ASP A 78 6.39 9.82 14.03
CA ASP A 78 7.72 10.34 13.74
C ASP A 78 8.80 9.69 14.66
N ARG A 79 10.06 10.11 14.47
CA ARG A 79 11.21 9.64 15.28
C ARG A 79 11.09 9.92 16.79
N TYR A 80 10.24 10.86 17.18
CA TYR A 80 9.99 11.26 18.56
C TYR A 80 8.70 10.64 19.11
N ARG A 81 8.07 9.73 18.36
CA ARG A 81 6.78 9.08 18.66
C ARG A 81 5.61 10.08 18.73
N ASN A 82 5.73 11.22 18.05
CA ASN A 82 4.58 12.09 17.83
C ASN A 82 3.66 11.45 16.80
N PHE A 83 2.36 11.40 17.12
CA PHE A 83 1.34 10.95 16.19
C PHE A 83 1.06 12.05 15.16
N VAL A 84 1.37 11.79 13.90
CA VAL A 84 1.21 12.71 12.78
C VAL A 84 0.38 11.99 11.70
N PRO A 85 -0.96 12.08 11.76
CA PRO A 85 -1.82 11.45 10.79
C PRO A 85 -1.72 12.17 9.45
N TYR A 86 -1.65 11.39 8.38
CA TYR A 86 -1.76 11.84 7.00
C TYR A 86 -2.57 10.78 6.23
N THR A 87 -2.73 10.97 4.92
CA THR A 87 -3.41 10.00 4.06
C THR A 87 -2.44 9.46 3.03
N PHE A 88 -2.42 8.15 2.83
CA PHE A 88 -1.68 7.52 1.74
C PHE A 88 -2.55 6.55 0.96
N HIS A 89 -2.15 6.30 -0.28
CA HIS A 89 -2.87 5.42 -1.19
C HIS A 89 -1.94 4.32 -1.70
N VAL A 90 -2.47 3.10 -1.80
CA VAL A 90 -1.81 1.97 -2.46
C VAL A 90 -2.80 1.37 -3.45
N LEU A 91 -2.37 1.22 -4.70
CA LEU A 91 -3.18 0.72 -5.80
C LEU A 91 -2.44 -0.40 -6.52
N ILE A 92 -3.20 -1.41 -6.96
CA ILE A 92 -2.77 -2.44 -7.91
C ILE A 92 -3.72 -2.39 -9.10
N GLU A 93 -3.16 -2.28 -10.30
CA GLU A 93 -3.88 -2.48 -11.56
C GLU A 93 -3.70 -3.92 -12.05
N TRP A 94 -4.80 -4.52 -12.47
CA TRP A 94 -4.88 -5.88 -12.97
C TRP A 94 -5.40 -5.87 -14.41
N LYS A 95 -4.68 -6.50 -15.33
CA LYS A 95 -5.25 -6.91 -16.62
C LYS A 95 -6.11 -8.14 -16.40
N LEU A 96 -7.40 -8.06 -16.71
CA LEU A 96 -8.35 -9.15 -16.53
C LEU A 96 -8.28 -10.15 -17.70
N ASP A 97 -8.67 -11.39 -17.41
CA ASP A 97 -8.83 -12.45 -18.42
C ASP A 97 -10.26 -12.42 -18.97
N SER A 98 -10.62 -11.30 -19.59
CA SER A 98 -11.95 -11.05 -20.14
C SER A 98 -11.91 -10.83 -21.65
N SER A 99 -13.05 -11.02 -22.31
CA SER A 99 -13.26 -10.65 -23.71
C SER A 99 -14.52 -9.78 -23.79
N PRO A 100 -14.42 -8.47 -24.14
CA PRO A 100 -13.20 -7.73 -24.46
C PRO A 100 -12.24 -7.60 -23.27
N GLU A 101 -10.96 -7.30 -23.54
CA GLU A 101 -9.97 -7.06 -22.48
C GLU A 101 -10.40 -5.89 -21.61
N LYS A 102 -10.25 -6.07 -20.30
CA LYS A 102 -10.57 -5.07 -19.29
C LYS A 102 -9.49 -5.01 -18.22
N TRP A 103 -9.44 -3.89 -17.52
CA TRP A 103 -8.53 -3.66 -16.41
C TRP A 103 -9.33 -3.34 -15.16
N LEU A 104 -8.81 -3.79 -14.03
CA LEU A 104 -9.36 -3.54 -12.71
C LEU A 104 -8.29 -2.89 -11.86
N ILE A 105 -8.60 -1.74 -11.29
CA ILE A 105 -7.82 -1.13 -10.21
C ILE A 105 -8.44 -1.60 -8.89
N THR A 106 -7.62 -2.14 -8.00
CA THR A 106 -7.94 -2.34 -6.59
C THR A 106 -7.10 -1.39 -5.75
N GLY A 107 -7.73 -0.56 -4.94
CA GLY A 107 -7.04 0.44 -4.13
C GLY A 107 -7.47 0.43 -2.68
N ILE A 108 -6.54 0.85 -1.81
CA ILE A 108 -6.81 1.19 -0.42
C ILE A 108 -6.31 2.61 -0.16
N CYS A 109 -7.15 3.42 0.46
CA CYS A 109 -6.79 4.71 1.02
C CYS A 109 -6.78 4.59 2.54
N VAL A 110 -5.68 5.00 3.17
CA VAL A 110 -5.45 4.79 4.60
C VAL A 110 -5.07 6.08 5.29
N THR A 111 -5.66 6.31 6.46
CA THR A 111 -5.22 7.29 7.45
C THR A 111 -5.23 6.66 8.84
N ALA A 112 -4.80 7.41 9.85
CA ALA A 112 -4.90 7.01 11.24
C ALA A 112 -5.66 8.04 12.06
N VAL A 113 -6.38 7.57 13.07
CA VAL A 113 -7.19 8.39 13.97
C VAL A 113 -6.84 8.06 15.41
N LYS A 114 -6.86 9.07 16.29
CA LYS A 114 -6.88 8.82 17.73
C LYS A 114 -8.27 8.30 18.11
N ARG A 115 -8.31 7.21 18.87
CA ARG A 115 -9.54 6.69 19.49
C ARG A 115 -9.58 7.20 20.92
N ASN A 116 -10.73 7.73 21.34
CA ASN A 116 -10.97 8.08 22.74
C ASN A 116 -11.41 6.80 23.46
N THR A 117 -10.45 5.96 23.83
CA THR A 117 -10.69 4.75 24.61
C THR A 117 -10.44 5.03 26.09
N THR A 118 -11.38 4.67 26.95
CA THR A 118 -11.26 4.73 28.42
C THR A 118 -10.39 3.61 28.99
N ASP A 119 -10.05 2.60 28.19
CA ASP A 119 -9.21 1.48 28.59
C ASP A 119 -7.73 1.74 28.27
N GLU A 120 -6.90 1.80 29.31
CA GLU A 120 -5.45 2.05 29.23
C GLU A 120 -4.66 0.95 28.50
N LEU A 121 -5.30 -0.20 28.21
CA LEU A 121 -4.68 -1.37 27.58
C LEU A 121 -4.78 -1.38 26.05
N GLU A 122 -5.64 -0.56 25.44
CA GLU A 122 -5.74 -0.46 23.98
C GLU A 122 -4.82 0.63 23.43
N GLU A 123 -4.22 0.38 22.25
CA GLU A 123 -3.55 1.45 21.50
C GLU A 123 -4.59 2.54 21.18
N ASN A 124 -4.41 3.74 21.76
CA ASN A 124 -5.25 4.92 21.54
C ASN A 124 -5.28 5.43 20.09
N THR A 125 -4.74 4.68 19.12
CA THR A 125 -4.71 5.00 17.70
C THR A 125 -5.13 3.80 16.87
N GLY A 126 -6.04 4.03 15.93
CA GLY A 126 -6.48 3.02 14.97
C GLY A 126 -6.32 3.51 13.53
N LEU A 127 -6.37 2.56 12.60
CA LEU A 127 -6.45 2.87 11.19
C LEU A 127 -7.90 3.21 10.81
N ASN A 128 -8.04 4.18 9.92
CA ASN A 128 -9.27 4.40 9.17
C ASN A 128 -8.91 4.23 7.69
N TYR A 129 -9.65 3.40 6.97
CA TYR A 129 -9.36 3.09 5.59
C TYR A 129 -10.63 2.78 4.81
N PHE A 130 -10.57 2.93 3.50
CA PHE A 130 -11.58 2.41 2.60
C PHE A 130 -10.91 1.73 1.40
N HIS A 131 -11.57 0.69 0.90
CA HIS A 131 -11.21 0.05 -0.35
C HIS A 131 -12.07 0.59 -1.46
N TYR A 132 -11.54 0.54 -2.67
CA TYR A 132 -12.29 0.84 -3.87
C TYR A 132 -11.81 -0.03 -5.02
N THR A 133 -12.70 -0.22 -5.98
CA THR A 133 -12.40 -0.85 -7.26
C THR A 133 -12.86 0.03 -8.41
N ILE A 134 -12.09 0.05 -9.50
CA ILE A 134 -12.42 0.81 -10.70
C ILE A 134 -12.12 -0.09 -11.90
N GLU A 135 -13.12 -0.35 -12.73
CA GLU A 135 -12.94 -1.06 -14.00
C GLU A 135 -12.74 -0.05 -15.15
N HIS A 136 -11.85 -0.35 -16.10
CA HIS A 136 -11.58 0.51 -17.26
C HIS A 136 -11.06 -0.27 -18.48
N ASP A 137 -11.14 0.35 -19.66
CA ASP A 137 -10.79 -0.26 -20.96
C ASP A 137 -9.35 0.11 -21.41
N ASN A 138 -8.39 0.18 -20.49
CA ASN A 138 -7.00 0.64 -20.75
C ASN A 138 -6.87 2.02 -21.40
N SER A 139 -7.77 2.94 -21.08
CA SER A 139 -7.79 4.31 -21.65
C SER A 139 -6.68 5.25 -21.16
N GLY A 140 -5.61 4.73 -20.55
CA GLY A 140 -4.47 5.48 -20.04
C GLY A 140 -4.77 6.23 -18.74
N TYR A 141 -4.15 5.79 -17.64
CA TYR A 141 -3.94 6.59 -16.43
C TYR A 141 -2.45 6.87 -16.26
#